data_AF-A0AB35YC41-F1
#
_entry.id   AF-A0AB35YC41-F1
#
_cell.length_a   1.000
_cell.length_b   1.000
_cell.length_c   1.000
_cell.angle_alpha   90.00
_cell.angle_beta   90.00
_cell.angle_gamma   90.00
#
_symmetry.space_group_name_H-M   'P 1'
#
loop_
_entity.id
_entity.type
_entity.pdbx_description
1 polymer ?
#
loop_
_entity_poly.entity_id
_entity_poly.type
_entity_poly.pdbx_seq_one_letter_code
_entity_poly.pdbx_strand_id
1 'polypeptide(L)'
;MTLSELAHELNSLYPTRYSHFSSAQEPPFICYLDDGSNNFYADNKVFMEGALVNIELYTKTKDFTAEKKIKEMLNDNEIPYEQSPTVFIESEGVFQCIFSVTLI
;
A
#
# COMPACT_ATOMS: atom_id res chain seq x y z
N MET A 1 3.44 10.53 -8.27
CA MET A 1 4.19 9.24 -8.31
C MET A 1 3.32 8.23 -9.01
N THR A 2 3.85 7.45 -9.94
CA THR A 2 3.11 6.39 -10.64
C THR A 2 2.99 5.12 -9.81
N LEU A 3 2.06 4.23 -10.17
CA LEU A 3 1.91 2.93 -9.53
C LEU A 3 3.18 2.06 -9.62
N SER A 4 3.92 2.16 -10.73
CA SER A 4 5.18 1.43 -10.91
C SER A 4 6.31 1.96 -10.03
N GLU A 5 6.36 3.28 -9.81
CA GLU A 5 7.32 3.90 -8.91
C GLU A 5 7.01 3.53 -7.45
N LEU A 6 5.73 3.58 -7.05
CA LEU A 6 5.30 3.11 -5.73
C LEU A 6 5.70 1.66 -5.49
N ALA A 7 5.48 0.78 -6.48
CA ALA A 7 5.86 -0.62 -6.39
C ALA A 7 7.38 -0.80 -6.21
N HIS A 8 8.19 0.04 -6.86
CA HIS A 8 9.64 0.02 -6.71
C HIS A 8 10.07 0.41 -5.29
N GLU A 9 9.54 1.52 -4.78
CA GLU A 9 9.82 2.02 -3.43
C GLU A 9 9.41 1.00 -2.36
N LEU A 10 8.21 0.43 -2.46
CA LEU A 10 7.73 -0.61 -1.54
C LEU A 10 8.62 -1.86 -1.58
N ASN A 11 9.03 -2.28 -2.79
CA ASN A 11 9.89 -3.45 -2.95
C ASN A 11 11.30 -3.26 -2.38
N SER A 12 11.75 -2.01 -2.19
CA SER A 12 13.01 -1.71 -1.49
C SER A 12 12.91 -1.97 0.03
N LEU A 13 11.71 -1.89 0.60
CA LEU A 13 11.46 -2.12 2.03
C LEU A 13 11.25 -3.61 2.33
N TYR A 14 10.35 -4.25 1.58
CA TYR A 14 9.92 -5.63 1.78
C TYR A 14 9.51 -6.27 0.43
N PRO A 15 9.55 -7.61 0.30
CA PRO A 15 9.04 -8.29 -0.89
C PRO A 15 7.63 -7.80 -1.22
N THR A 16 7.46 -7.28 -2.45
CA THR A 16 6.21 -6.61 -2.84
C THR A 16 5.62 -7.21 -4.11
N ARG A 17 4.31 -7.42 -4.15
CA ARG A 17 3.57 -7.79 -5.36
C ARG A 17 2.24 -7.05 -5.47
N TYR A 18 1.79 -6.89 -6.70
CA TYR A 18 0.45 -6.39 -6.95
C TYR A 18 -0.58 -7.47 -6.62
N SER A 19 -1.58 -7.13 -5.81
CA SER A 19 -2.68 -7.98 -5.32
C SER A 19 -2.28 -9.20 -4.48
N HIS A 20 -1.42 -10.08 -5.00
CA HIS A 20 -1.08 -11.34 -4.33
C HIS A 20 0.24 -11.92 -4.83
N PHE A 21 0.79 -12.85 -4.04
CA PHE A 21 1.89 -13.72 -4.47
C PHE A 21 1.33 -15.05 -4.97
N SER A 22 1.97 -15.64 -5.99
CA SER A 22 1.58 -16.96 -6.52
C SER A 22 1.99 -18.13 -5.62
N SER A 23 2.77 -17.86 -4.57
CA SER A 23 3.24 -18.86 -3.61
C SER A 23 3.29 -18.24 -2.21
N ALA A 24 3.22 -19.08 -1.18
CA ALA A 24 3.29 -18.65 0.21
C ALA A 24 4.56 -17.81 0.45
N GLN A 25 4.39 -16.67 1.13
CA GLN A 25 5.49 -15.78 1.50
C GLN A 25 5.69 -15.78 3.00
N GLU A 26 6.96 -15.70 3.40
CA GLU A 26 7.31 -15.45 4.79
C GLU A 26 7.17 -13.95 5.10
N PRO A 27 6.34 -13.55 6.08
CA PRO A 27 6.26 -12.16 6.51
C PRO A 27 7.60 -11.66 7.09
N PRO A 28 7.95 -10.37 6.93
CA PRO A 28 7.10 -9.31 6.35
C PRO A 28 7.11 -9.26 4.82
N PHE A 29 5.93 -9.07 4.23
CA PHE A 29 5.75 -8.79 2.81
C PHE A 29 4.62 -7.77 2.60
N ILE A 30 4.58 -7.18 1.41
CA ILE A 30 3.59 -6.18 1.02
C ILE A 30 2.82 -6.66 -0.21
N CYS A 31 1.50 -6.52 -0.15
CA CYS A 31 0.65 -6.50 -1.34
C CYS A 31 0.17 -5.07 -1.57
N TYR A 32 0.12 -4.63 -2.82
CA TYR A 32 -0.53 -3.36 -3.16
C TYR A 32 -1.55 -3.57 -4.27
N LEU A 33 -2.65 -2.84 -4.24
CA LEU A 33 -3.74 -2.98 -5.20
C LEU A 33 -4.47 -1.66 -5.39
N ASP A 34 -5.00 -1.46 -6.58
CA ASP A 34 -5.89 -0.34 -6.86
C ASP A 34 -7.21 -0.53 -6.12
N ASP A 35 -7.69 0.56 -5.54
CA ASP A 35 -8.99 0.67 -4.87
C ASP A 35 -9.92 1.61 -5.66
N GLY A 36 -9.64 1.75 -6.96
CA GLY A 36 -10.40 2.59 -7.88
C GLY A 36 -9.72 3.91 -8.24
N SER A 37 -10.48 4.76 -8.93
CA SER A 37 -10.01 6.06 -9.43
C SER A 37 -10.35 7.19 -8.48
N ASN A 38 -9.44 8.16 -8.35
CA ASN A 38 -9.67 9.46 -7.70
C ASN A 38 -9.49 10.60 -8.71
N ASN A 39 -10.27 10.56 -9.79
CA ASN A 39 -10.15 11.52 -10.88
C ASN A 39 -10.67 12.90 -10.48
N PHE A 40 -9.98 13.94 -10.94
CA PHE A 40 -10.47 15.31 -10.89
C PHE A 40 -11.14 15.68 -12.22
N TYR A 41 -12.35 16.25 -12.13
CA TYR A 41 -13.21 16.52 -13.28
C TYR A 41 -13.38 18.03 -13.51
N ALA A 42 -13.29 18.47 -14.76
CA ALA A 42 -13.61 19.82 -15.20
C ALA A 42 -14.25 19.77 -16.59
N ASP A 43 -15.19 20.67 -16.89
CA ASP A 43 -15.84 20.78 -18.21
C ASP A 43 -16.41 19.46 -18.76
N ASN A 44 -17.04 18.65 -17.88
CA ASN A 44 -17.58 17.32 -18.20
C ASN A 44 -16.53 16.32 -18.73
N LYS A 45 -15.26 16.49 -18.36
CA LYS A 45 -14.15 15.60 -18.71
C LYS A 45 -13.30 15.29 -17.49
N VAL A 46 -12.58 14.17 -17.53
CA VAL A 46 -11.46 13.91 -16.61
C VAL A 46 -10.35 14.88 -16.99
N PHE A 47 -10.04 15.80 -16.08
CA PHE A 47 -8.97 16.78 -16.26
C PHE A 47 -7.62 16.24 -15.76
N MET A 48 -7.67 15.44 -14.70
CA MET A 48 -6.51 14.79 -14.11
C MET A 48 -6.92 13.42 -13.60
N GLU A 49 -6.17 12.41 -13.99
CA GLU A 49 -6.35 11.05 -13.52
C GLU A 49 -5.73 10.93 -12.12
N GLY A 50 -6.41 10.19 -11.24
CA GLY A 50 -5.88 9.85 -9.93
C GLY A 50 -6.25 8.42 -9.61
N ALA A 51 -5.46 7.77 -8.76
CA ALA A 51 -5.68 6.40 -8.34
C ALA A 51 -5.72 6.31 -6.82
N LEU A 52 -6.70 5.57 -6.29
CA LEU A 52 -6.68 5.09 -4.92
C LEU A 52 -5.92 3.77 -4.89
N VAL A 53 -4.99 3.63 -3.95
CA VAL A 53 -4.17 2.42 -3.82
C VAL A 53 -4.14 2.01 -2.36
N ASN A 54 -4.41 0.74 -2.11
CA ASN A 54 -4.20 0.13 -0.79
C ASN A 54 -2.84 -0.56 -0.77
N ILE A 55 -2.07 -0.29 0.26
CA ILE A 55 -0.79 -0.93 0.58
C ILE A 55 -1.02 -1.77 1.83
N GLU A 56 -0.98 -3.09 1.65
CA GLU A 56 -1.24 -4.08 2.69
C GLU A 56 0.09 -4.66 3.17
N LEU A 57 0.46 -4.35 4.41
CA LEU A 57 1.61 -4.93 5.10
C LEU A 57 1.15 -6.16 5.90
N TYR A 58 1.78 -7.30 5.66
CA TYR A 58 1.56 -8.53 6.40
C TYR A 58 2.76 -8.85 7.29
N THR A 59 2.54 -9.13 8.57
CA THR A 59 3.61 -9.38 9.57
C THR A 59 3.22 -10.53 10.54
N LYS A 60 4.20 -11.24 11.10
CA LYS A 60 3.93 -12.33 12.10
C LYS A 60 3.46 -11.80 13.45
N THR A 61 3.86 -10.59 13.80
CA THR A 61 3.48 -9.88 15.02
C THR A 61 3.07 -8.46 14.65
N LYS A 62 2.44 -7.73 15.58
CA LYS A 62 2.23 -6.29 15.39
C LYS A 62 3.57 -5.56 15.36
N ASP A 63 4.04 -5.22 14.16
CA ASP A 63 5.38 -4.67 13.92
C ASP A 63 5.32 -3.16 13.60
N PHE A 64 5.45 -2.36 14.65
CA PHE A 64 5.51 -0.90 14.55
C PHE A 64 6.71 -0.40 13.75
N THR A 65 7.79 -1.18 13.65
CA THR A 65 8.99 -0.79 12.89
C THR A 65 8.73 -0.91 11.40
N ALA A 66 8.10 -2.01 10.98
CA ALA A 66 7.70 -2.20 9.59
C ALA A 66 6.68 -1.15 9.14
N GLU A 67 5.66 -0.88 9.96
CA GLU A 67 4.71 0.21 9.71
C GLU A 67 5.41 1.57 9.58
N LYS A 68 6.37 1.88 10.47
CA LYS A 68 7.12 3.14 10.44
C LYS A 68 7.93 3.32 9.16
N LYS A 69 8.58 2.26 8.65
CA LYS A 69 9.33 2.34 7.38
C LYS A 69 8.45 2.71 6.20
N ILE A 70 7.24 2.15 6.12
CA ILE A 70 6.28 2.50 5.07
C ILE A 70 5.86 3.97 5.22
N LYS A 71 5.55 4.41 6.45
CA LYS A 71 5.19 5.82 6.72
C LYS A 71 6.31 6.79 6.33
N GLU A 72 7.55 6.47 6.68
CA GLU A 72 8.73 7.26 6.32
C GLU A 72 8.89 7.34 4.80
N MET A 73 8.82 6.20 4.09
CA MET A 73 8.88 6.20 2.63
C MET A 73 7.76 7.04 2.00
N LEU A 74 6.52 6.93 2.48
CA LEU A 74 5.40 7.72 1.97
C LEU A 74 5.61 9.22 2.23
N ASN A 75 6.05 9.59 3.43
CA ASN A 75 6.34 10.98 3.79
C ASN A 75 7.49 11.56 2.96
N ASP A 76 8.57 10.81 2.77
CA ASP A 76 9.74 11.23 1.99
C ASP A 76 9.40 11.47 0.51
N ASN A 77 8.37 10.78 0.02
CA ASN A 77 7.82 10.94 -1.33
C ASN A 77 6.61 11.91 -1.40
N GLU A 78 6.29 12.61 -0.30
CA GLU A 78 5.17 13.55 -0.19
C GLU A 78 3.79 12.93 -0.51
N ILE A 79 3.60 11.65 -0.19
CA ILE A 79 2.37 10.90 -0.44
C ILE A 79 1.49 10.91 0.82
N PRO A 80 0.33 11.58 0.81
CA PRO A 80 -0.61 11.51 1.92
C PRO A 80 -1.24 10.12 2.03
N TYR A 81 -1.43 9.66 3.26
CA TYR A 81 -1.97 8.34 3.54
C TYR A 81 -2.93 8.33 4.73
N GLU A 82 -3.88 7.40 4.69
CA GLU A 82 -4.70 7.00 5.83
C GLU A 82 -4.28 5.60 6.27
N GLN A 83 -4.16 5.37 7.57
CA GLN A 83 -3.82 4.05 8.11
C GLN A 83 -5.04 3.41 8.78
N SER A 84 -5.39 2.21 8.33
CA SER A 84 -6.41 1.40 9.00
C SER A 84 -5.84 0.70 10.25
N PRO A 85 -6.68 0.38 11.26
CA PRO A 85 -6.26 -0.43 12.39
C PRO A 85 -5.66 -1.77 11.93
N THR A 86 -4.58 -2.21 12.58
CA THR A 86 -4.01 -3.55 12.34
C THR A 86 -5.01 -4.62 12.75
N VAL A 87 -5.31 -5.56 11.86
CA VAL A 87 -6.21 -6.70 12.09
C VAL A 87 -5.40 -8.01 12.06
N PHE A 88 -5.76 -8.99 12.89
CA PHE A 88 -5.18 -10.34 12.81
C PHE A 88 -6.05 -11.24 11.94
N ILE A 89 -5.45 -11.87 10.94
CA ILE A 89 -6.12 -12.81 10.03
C ILE A 89 -5.86 -14.22 10.57
N GLU A 90 -6.84 -14.78 11.27
CA GLU A 90 -6.70 -16.06 11.97
C GLU A 90 -6.36 -17.24 11.05
N SER A 91 -6.93 -17.29 9.84
CA SER A 91 -6.68 -18.38 8.88
C SER A 91 -5.23 -18.43 8.40
N GLU A 92 -4.59 -17.26 8.32
CA GLU A 92 -3.23 -17.10 7.81
C GLU A 92 -2.19 -16.95 8.94
N GLY A 93 -2.63 -16.68 10.16
CA GLY A 93 -1.75 -16.49 11.32
C GLY A 93 -0.89 -15.23 11.24
N VAL A 94 -1.35 -14.19 10.54
CA VAL A 94 -0.60 -12.93 10.32
C VAL A 94 -1.42 -11.70 10.69
N PHE A 95 -0.74 -10.62 11.02
CA PHE A 95 -1.31 -9.29 11.15
C PHE A 95 -1.28 -8.58 9.81
N GLN A 96 -2.37 -7.91 9.46
CA GLN A 96 -2.51 -7.05 8.29
C GLN A 96 -2.66 -5.60 8.75
N CYS A 97 -1.88 -4.70 8.16
CA CYS A 97 -2.03 -3.27 8.29
C CYS A 97 -2.17 -2.65 6.89
N ILE A 98 -3.15 -1.77 6.72
CA ILE A 98 -3.45 -1.16 5.41
C ILE A 98 -3.16 0.33 5.46
N PHE A 99 -2.43 0.82 4.47
CA PHE A 99 -2.25 2.23 4.17
C PHE A 99 -2.97 2.54 2.86
N SER A 100 -3.96 3.42 2.90
CA SER A 100 -4.68 3.90 1.73
C SER A 100 -4.05 5.20 1.27
N VAL A 101 -3.63 5.26 0.01
CA VAL A 101 -2.97 6.42 -0.59
C VAL A 101 -3.71 6.89 -1.83
N THR A 102 -3.59 8.19 -2.13
CA THR A 102 -3.98 8.74 -3.42
C THR A 102 -2.73 9.03 -4.23
N LEU A 103 -2.65 8.46 -5.43
CA LEU A 103 -1.65 8.79 -6.43
C LEU A 103 -2.27 9.74 -7.47
N ILE A 104 -1.50 10.76 -7.85
CA ILE A 104 -1.82 11.77 -8.87
C ILE A 104 -0.66 11.79 -9.86
#